data_AF-A0A2G2R4U6-F1
#
_entry.id   AF-A0A2G2R4U6-F1
#
_cell.length_a   1.000
_cell.length_b   1.000
_cell.length_c   1.000
_cell.angle_alpha   90.00
_cell.angle_beta   90.00
_cell.angle_gamma   90.00
#
_symmetry.space_group_name_H-M   'P 1'
#
loop_
_entity.id
_entity.type
_entity.pdbx_description
1 polymer ?
#
loop_
_entity_poly.entity_id
_entity_poly.type
_entity_poly.pdbx_seq_one_letter_code
_entity_poly.pdbx_strand_id
1 'polypeptide(L)'
;MKKLTLGLLIQGSAIWVAVIPGTAQALDELPSNLVNLELSPNLLNTVQEALPERQAVDQGFLNPSYDLNLLLSFDSQISISFIDEGAGYRNSLGYFNYSQGSFDNLSFGDIDINNSGRISINELGALDGVSTGLVFPNASKVGAGGSLLAGDTTVLGGGSIAQSGTDYLMQDGDVFEAGTSMGFLVMANAWTGSEVQGWDGAAGDPATYYSLDFLNPENLSTATLDTASSNSRHTAMMFADTGKNEIIMGFEDLDRRYGSDDDFNDAVFIVRSDPATALQDTNIEIYSAPAPTIGTGLAGFLAVIATGIFGRLRRQNTA
;
A
#
# COMPACT_ATOMS: atom_id res chain seq x y z
N MET A 1 -15.77 1.77 -13.75
CA MET A 1 -16.64 2.14 -14.91
C MET A 1 -18.12 2.07 -14.51
N LYS A 2 -18.85 3.18 -14.49
CA LYS A 2 -20.31 3.17 -14.27
C LYS A 2 -21.01 2.51 -15.47
N LYS A 3 -21.62 1.32 -15.28
CA LYS A 3 -22.44 0.67 -16.30
C LYS A 3 -23.76 1.45 -16.47
N LEU A 4 -23.96 2.06 -17.63
CA LEU A 4 -25.23 2.69 -18.01
C LEU A 4 -26.21 1.62 -18.49
N THR A 5 -27.42 1.60 -17.91
CA THR A 5 -28.49 0.68 -18.30
C THR A 5 -29.49 1.42 -19.19
N LEU A 6 -29.74 0.91 -20.40
CA LEU A 6 -30.79 1.45 -21.28
C LEU A 6 -32.14 0.81 -20.97
N GLY A 7 -33.13 1.63 -20.66
CA GLY A 7 -34.52 1.21 -20.53
C GLY A 7 -35.35 1.61 -21.75
N LEU A 8 -36.27 0.73 -22.16
CA LEU A 8 -37.22 1.01 -23.23
C LEU A 8 -38.57 1.39 -22.61
N LEU A 9 -39.03 2.61 -22.85
CA LEU A 9 -40.37 3.06 -22.46
C LEU A 9 -41.24 3.20 -23.72
N ILE A 10 -42.35 2.46 -23.78
CA ILE A 10 -43.30 2.51 -24.90
C ILE A 10 -44.55 3.25 -24.42
N GLN A 11 -44.85 4.40 -25.02
CA GLN A 11 -46.10 5.13 -24.78
C GLN A 11 -46.75 5.48 -26.12
N GLY A 12 -47.86 4.80 -26.43
CA GLY A 12 -48.50 4.91 -27.75
C GLY A 12 -47.63 4.33 -28.86
N SER A 13 -47.55 5.01 -30.01
CA SER A 13 -46.77 4.59 -31.18
C SER A 13 -45.29 5.00 -31.12
N ALA A 14 -44.85 5.62 -30.03
CA ALA A 14 -43.48 6.12 -29.86
C ALA A 14 -42.69 5.22 -28.90
N ILE A 15 -41.46 4.87 -29.31
CA ILE A 15 -40.48 4.16 -28.49
C ILE A 15 -39.47 5.19 -27.99
N TRP A 16 -39.37 5.34 -26.67
CA TRP A 16 -38.36 6.16 -26.03
C TRP A 16 -37.29 5.27 -25.42
N VAL A 17 -36.03 5.49 -25.81
CA VAL A 17 -34.87 4.94 -25.10
C VAL A 17 -34.54 5.93 -24.00
N ALA A 18 -34.85 5.58 -22.76
CA ALA A 18 -34.47 6.36 -21.60
C ALA A 18 -33.20 5.74 -21.00
N VAL A 19 -32.20 6.58 -20.73
CA VAL A 19 -31.12 6.21 -19.82
C VAL A 19 -31.74 6.21 -18.44
N ILE A 20 -32.06 5.02 -17.92
CA ILE A 20 -32.46 4.88 -16.53
C ILE A 20 -31.15 4.87 -15.74
N PRO A 21 -30.94 5.77 -14.77
CA PRO A 21 -29.83 5.61 -13.85
C PRO A 21 -30.02 4.24 -13.18
N GLY A 22 -29.19 3.27 -13.54
CA GLY A 22 -29.13 2.03 -12.81
C GLY A 22 -28.79 2.38 -11.36
N THR A 23 -29.45 1.73 -10.41
CA THR A 23 -28.97 1.73 -9.03
C THR A 23 -27.49 1.33 -9.08
N ALA A 24 -26.59 2.19 -8.60
CA ALA A 24 -25.19 1.81 -8.42
C ALA A 24 -25.20 0.48 -7.65
N GLN A 25 -24.58 -0.56 -8.20
CA GLN A 25 -24.46 -1.80 -7.46
C GLN A 25 -23.52 -1.54 -6.30
N ALA A 26 -23.91 -1.99 -5.11
CA ALA A 26 -23.03 -1.97 -3.96
C ALA A 26 -21.70 -2.65 -4.33
N LEU A 27 -20.60 -2.03 -3.94
CA LEU A 27 -19.29 -2.66 -4.03
C LEU A 27 -19.25 -3.82 -3.04
N ASP A 28 -18.72 -4.96 -3.45
CA ASP A 28 -18.47 -6.07 -2.52
C ASP A 28 -17.36 -5.66 -1.54
N GLU A 29 -17.50 -6.02 -0.27
CA GLU A 29 -16.51 -5.67 0.76
C GLU A 29 -15.14 -6.31 0.51
N LEU A 30 -15.14 -7.52 -0.06
CA LEU A 30 -13.96 -8.33 -0.33
C LEU A 30 -13.74 -8.48 -1.85
N PRO A 31 -12.48 -8.49 -2.32
CA PRO A 31 -12.16 -8.85 -3.69
C PRO A 31 -12.69 -10.23 -4.06
N SER A 32 -13.27 -10.37 -5.26
CA SER A 32 -13.83 -11.66 -5.71
C SER A 32 -12.79 -12.77 -5.92
N ASN A 33 -11.51 -12.41 -6.04
CA ASN A 33 -10.38 -13.31 -6.30
C ASN A 33 -9.55 -13.61 -5.03
N LEU A 34 -10.13 -13.42 -3.85
CA LEU A 34 -9.45 -13.64 -2.58
C LEU A 34 -9.16 -15.12 -2.33
N VAL A 35 -7.93 -15.42 -1.92
CA VAL A 35 -7.51 -16.74 -1.44
C VAL A 35 -6.81 -16.57 -0.10
N ASN A 36 -7.27 -17.30 0.93
CA ASN A 36 -6.60 -17.28 2.23
C ASN A 36 -5.35 -18.18 2.20
N LEU A 37 -4.19 -17.57 2.41
CA LEU A 37 -2.88 -18.22 2.47
C LEU A 37 -2.42 -18.30 3.92
N GLU A 38 -1.92 -19.45 4.36
CA GLU A 38 -1.40 -19.57 5.72
C GLU A 38 -0.12 -18.73 5.88
N LEU A 39 -0.18 -17.72 6.76
CA LEU A 39 1.00 -16.94 7.14
C LEU A 39 1.75 -17.64 8.26
N SER A 40 3.09 -17.63 8.17
CA SER A 40 3.90 -18.27 9.21
C SER A 40 3.74 -17.56 10.57
N PRO A 41 3.67 -18.29 11.70
CA PRO A 41 3.60 -17.67 13.02
C PRO A 41 4.78 -16.73 13.31
N ASN A 42 5.95 -17.02 12.76
CA ASN A 42 7.13 -16.15 12.92
C ASN A 42 6.93 -14.80 12.22
N LEU A 43 6.31 -14.78 11.03
CA LEU A 43 5.98 -13.53 10.35
C LEU A 43 4.97 -12.72 11.15
N LEU A 44 3.93 -13.36 11.69
CA LEU A 44 2.93 -12.68 12.52
C LEU A 44 3.53 -12.10 13.82
N ASN A 45 4.47 -12.81 14.44
CA ASN A 45 5.19 -12.30 15.62
C ASN A 45 6.14 -11.16 15.24
N THR A 46 6.83 -11.27 14.10
CA THR A 46 7.69 -10.22 13.55
C THR A 46 6.92 -8.91 13.42
N VAL A 47 5.72 -8.97 12.84
CA VAL A 47 4.86 -7.80 12.66
C VAL A 47 4.46 -7.19 13.99
N GLN A 48 4.00 -8.00 14.95
CA GLN A 48 3.61 -7.51 16.28
C GLN A 48 4.77 -6.90 17.07
N GLU A 49 6.00 -7.40 16.90
CA GLU A 49 7.20 -6.85 17.54
C GLU A 49 7.69 -5.57 16.87
N ALA A 50 7.57 -5.48 15.54
CA ALA A 50 8.03 -4.34 14.76
C ALA A 50 7.03 -3.18 14.75
N LEU A 51 5.72 -3.47 14.72
CA LEU A 51 4.60 -2.52 14.63
C LEU A 51 3.61 -2.75 15.80
N PRO A 52 4.03 -2.53 17.06
CA PRO A 52 3.19 -2.77 18.23
C PRO A 52 2.08 -1.72 18.36
N GLU A 53 0.83 -2.19 18.53
CA GLU A 53 -0.34 -1.35 18.80
C GLU A 53 -0.12 -0.32 19.92
N ARG A 54 -0.43 0.95 19.63
CA ARG A 54 -0.35 2.13 20.51
C ARG A 54 1.05 2.44 21.01
N GLN A 55 2.06 2.01 20.27
CA GLN A 55 3.44 2.31 20.57
C GLN A 55 4.12 2.81 19.32
N ALA A 56 4.63 4.03 19.41
CA ALA A 56 5.36 4.64 18.32
C ALA A 56 6.43 3.69 17.77
N VAL A 57 6.42 3.51 16.46
CA VAL A 57 7.29 2.63 15.72
C VAL A 57 8.77 3.02 15.91
N ASP A 58 9.68 2.06 15.71
CA ASP A 58 11.11 2.34 15.69
C ASP A 58 11.42 3.43 14.65
N GLN A 59 12.15 4.46 15.06
CA GLN A 59 12.46 5.62 14.20
C GLN A 59 13.29 5.23 12.96
N GLY A 60 13.90 4.05 12.95
CA GLY A 60 14.53 3.44 11.78
C GLY A 60 13.57 3.39 10.60
N PHE A 61 12.30 2.99 10.79
CA PHE A 61 11.30 2.95 9.72
C PHE A 61 11.02 4.34 9.10
N LEU A 62 11.27 5.41 9.87
CA LEU A 62 11.09 6.79 9.44
C LEU A 62 12.34 7.41 8.82
N ASN A 63 13.38 6.61 8.56
CA ASN A 63 14.61 7.10 7.97
C ASN A 63 14.37 7.65 6.54
N PRO A 64 14.58 8.96 6.30
CA PRO A 64 14.33 9.57 4.99
C PRO A 64 15.29 9.09 3.89
N SER A 65 16.33 8.33 4.26
CA SER A 65 17.22 7.68 3.29
C SER A 65 16.61 6.42 2.66
N TYR A 66 15.53 5.88 3.24
CA TYR A 66 14.81 4.78 2.62
C TYR A 66 13.95 5.29 1.48
N ASP A 67 14.07 4.58 0.36
CA ASP A 67 13.24 4.81 -0.80
C ASP A 67 11.97 3.99 -0.63
N LEU A 68 10.86 4.68 -0.41
CA LEU A 68 9.53 4.07 -0.29
C LEU A 68 8.93 3.73 -1.66
N ASN A 69 9.67 4.01 -2.73
CA ASN A 69 9.31 3.65 -4.09
C ASN A 69 9.61 2.18 -4.37
N LEU A 70 8.57 1.42 -4.70
CA LEU A 70 8.68 0.03 -5.11
C LEU A 70 8.89 -0.06 -6.63
N LEU A 71 10.14 0.14 -7.06
CA LEU A 71 10.52 0.06 -8.47
C LEU A 71 10.63 -1.40 -8.93
N LEU A 72 9.86 -1.78 -9.94
CA LEU A 72 9.92 -3.11 -10.54
C LEU A 72 11.12 -3.25 -11.47
N SER A 73 12.01 -4.20 -11.18
CA SER A 73 13.16 -4.51 -12.06
C SER A 73 12.81 -5.44 -13.24
N PHE A 74 11.65 -6.10 -13.18
CA PHE A 74 11.13 -6.99 -14.23
C PHE A 74 9.64 -6.78 -14.41
N ASP A 75 9.12 -7.15 -15.59
CA ASP A 75 7.68 -7.28 -15.82
C ASP A 75 7.09 -8.24 -14.79
N SER A 76 6.11 -7.78 -14.02
CA SER A 76 5.64 -8.52 -12.84
C SER A 76 4.15 -8.39 -12.60
N GLN A 77 3.54 -9.46 -12.12
CA GLN A 77 2.27 -9.39 -11.40
C GLN A 77 2.55 -9.05 -9.93
N ILE A 78 1.55 -8.50 -9.24
CA ILE A 78 1.65 -8.11 -7.83
C ILE A 78 0.49 -8.74 -7.04
N SER A 79 0.81 -9.32 -5.89
CA SER A 79 -0.18 -9.78 -4.92
C SER A 79 -0.06 -9.02 -3.61
N ILE A 80 -1.21 -8.87 -2.95
CA ILE A 80 -1.34 -8.23 -1.65
C ILE A 80 -1.96 -9.24 -0.68
N SER A 81 -1.27 -9.52 0.43
CA SER A 81 -1.78 -10.37 1.52
C SER A 81 -2.06 -9.53 2.75
N PHE A 82 -3.30 -9.52 3.24
CA PHE A 82 -3.64 -8.88 4.50
C PHE A 82 -2.94 -9.58 5.67
N ILE A 83 -2.41 -8.83 6.64
CA ILE A 83 -1.82 -9.37 7.87
C ILE A 83 -2.70 -9.03 9.07
N ASP A 84 -2.84 -7.73 9.37
CA ASP A 84 -3.55 -7.25 10.55
C ASP A 84 -3.96 -5.78 10.37
N GLU A 85 -4.78 -5.30 11.29
CA GLU A 85 -5.25 -3.92 11.37
C GLU A 85 -5.45 -3.53 12.85
N GLY A 86 -4.80 -2.44 13.27
CA GLY A 86 -4.88 -1.85 14.61
C GLY A 86 -5.81 -0.63 14.72
N ALA A 87 -6.60 -0.34 13.69
CA ALA A 87 -7.35 0.91 13.62
C ALA A 87 -8.72 0.88 14.33
N GLY A 88 -9.26 2.07 14.56
CA GLY A 88 -10.69 2.26 14.85
C GLY A 88 -11.54 2.53 13.61
N TYR A 89 -10.90 2.74 12.46
CA TYR A 89 -11.51 3.14 11.21
C TYR A 89 -11.73 1.97 10.26
N ARG A 90 -12.75 2.11 9.40
CA ARG A 90 -12.98 1.19 8.28
C ARG A 90 -12.24 1.69 7.05
N ASN A 91 -10.94 1.52 7.09
CA ASN A 91 -10.01 1.98 6.07
C ASN A 91 -10.23 1.24 4.76
N SER A 92 -9.96 1.90 3.64
CA SER A 92 -9.91 1.26 2.32
C SER A 92 -8.48 1.31 1.80
N LEU A 93 -7.97 0.16 1.35
CA LEU A 93 -6.62 0.03 0.82
C LEU A 93 -6.63 0.15 -0.70
N GLY A 94 -5.83 1.06 -1.24
CA GLY A 94 -5.61 1.22 -2.67
C GLY A 94 -4.14 1.09 -3.04
N TYR A 95 -3.89 1.04 -4.34
CA TYR A 95 -2.57 1.15 -4.93
C TYR A 95 -2.58 2.21 -6.01
N PHE A 96 -1.39 2.69 -6.34
CA PHE A 96 -1.13 3.45 -7.53
C PHE A 96 0.17 2.97 -8.15
N ASN A 97 0.28 3.12 -9.46
CA ASN A 97 1.51 2.89 -10.19
C ASN A 97 1.82 4.09 -11.06
N TYR A 98 3.10 4.31 -11.29
CA TYR A 98 3.55 5.45 -12.06
C TYR A 98 4.84 5.18 -12.81
N SER A 99 5.02 5.89 -13.91
CA SER A 99 6.27 5.88 -14.68
C SER A 99 7.28 6.85 -14.09
N GLN A 100 8.57 6.61 -14.34
CA GLN A 100 9.60 7.57 -13.98
C GLN A 100 9.30 8.95 -14.59
N GLY A 101 9.38 9.98 -13.76
CA GLY A 101 9.13 11.37 -14.16
C GLY A 101 7.66 11.80 -14.12
N SER A 102 6.71 10.93 -13.76
CA SER A 102 5.30 11.31 -13.59
C SER A 102 5.06 12.44 -12.57
N PHE A 103 6.00 12.63 -11.64
CA PHE A 103 5.96 13.69 -10.63
C PHE A 103 7.00 14.81 -10.87
N ASP A 104 7.71 14.79 -12.00
CA ASP A 104 8.75 15.76 -12.29
C ASP A 104 8.17 17.18 -12.39
N ASN A 105 8.78 18.12 -11.67
CA ASN A 105 8.37 19.52 -11.61
C ASN A 105 6.94 19.74 -11.06
N LEU A 106 6.36 18.75 -10.39
CA LEU A 106 5.11 18.90 -9.66
C LEU A 106 5.39 19.13 -8.18
N SER A 107 4.70 20.11 -7.62
CA SER A 107 4.55 20.28 -6.18
C SER A 107 3.21 19.71 -5.70
N PHE A 108 3.09 19.49 -4.40
CA PHE A 108 1.82 19.11 -3.75
C PHE A 108 0.67 20.03 -4.20
N GLY A 109 0.90 21.34 -4.23
CA GLY A 109 -0.09 22.33 -4.63
C GLY A 109 -0.43 22.33 -6.11
N ASP A 110 0.42 21.76 -6.97
CA ASP A 110 0.07 21.56 -8.39
C ASP A 110 -0.90 20.38 -8.57
N ILE A 111 -0.89 19.43 -7.64
CA ILE A 111 -1.75 18.23 -7.65
C ILE A 111 -3.06 18.49 -6.86
N ASP A 112 -3.01 19.23 -5.76
CA ASP A 112 -4.18 19.66 -4.95
C ASP A 112 -4.99 20.76 -5.66
N ILE A 113 -5.63 20.43 -6.79
CA ILE A 113 -6.28 21.40 -7.68
C ILE A 113 -7.48 22.10 -7.03
N ASN A 114 -8.06 21.49 -6.00
CA ASN A 114 -9.18 22.05 -5.26
C ASN A 114 -8.75 22.79 -3.97
N ASN A 115 -7.44 22.80 -3.66
CA ASN A 115 -6.83 23.45 -2.51
C ASN A 115 -7.44 22.99 -1.18
N SER A 116 -7.76 21.70 -1.08
CA SER A 116 -8.33 21.05 0.12
C SER A 116 -7.28 20.78 1.20
N GLY A 117 -6.00 20.81 0.85
CA GLY A 117 -4.89 20.38 1.69
C GLY A 117 -4.70 18.86 1.71
N ARG A 118 -5.29 18.14 0.76
CA ARG A 118 -5.18 16.68 0.60
C ARG A 118 -5.17 16.33 -0.88
N ILE A 119 -4.40 15.32 -1.27
CA ILE A 119 -4.49 14.76 -2.62
C ILE A 119 -5.55 13.67 -2.63
N SER A 120 -6.64 13.87 -3.36
CA SER A 120 -7.63 12.84 -3.61
C SER A 120 -7.12 11.81 -4.64
N ILE A 121 -7.71 10.62 -4.64
CA ILE A 121 -7.37 9.59 -5.64
C ILE A 121 -7.70 10.06 -7.08
N ASN A 122 -8.71 10.92 -7.23
CA ASN A 122 -9.11 11.47 -8.53
C ASN A 122 -8.09 12.50 -9.04
N GLU A 123 -7.51 13.31 -8.16
CA GLU A 123 -6.41 14.22 -8.49
C GLU A 123 -5.15 13.45 -8.89
N LEU A 124 -4.78 12.45 -8.09
CA LEU A 124 -3.62 11.61 -8.38
C LEU A 124 -3.78 10.86 -9.71
N GLY A 125 -4.94 10.24 -9.93
CA GLY A 125 -5.26 9.48 -11.14
C GLY A 125 -5.47 10.33 -12.39
N ALA A 126 -5.52 11.67 -12.27
CA ALA A 126 -5.59 12.58 -13.40
C ALA A 126 -4.20 12.95 -13.96
N LEU A 127 -3.12 12.58 -13.28
CA LEU A 127 -1.75 12.85 -13.71
C LEU A 127 -1.33 11.90 -14.84
N ASP A 128 -0.58 12.44 -15.80
CA ASP A 128 -0.03 11.66 -16.91
C ASP A 128 0.96 10.61 -16.39
N GLY A 129 0.77 9.36 -16.83
CA GLY A 129 1.61 8.24 -16.44
C GLY A 129 1.35 7.71 -15.03
N VAL A 130 0.28 8.14 -14.36
CA VAL A 130 -0.20 7.57 -13.09
C VAL A 130 -1.48 6.78 -13.31
N SER A 131 -1.60 5.62 -12.68
CA SER A 131 -2.82 4.82 -12.64
C SER A 131 -3.10 4.39 -11.21
N THR A 132 -4.38 4.37 -10.84
CA THR A 132 -4.84 4.02 -9.48
C THR A 132 -5.74 2.79 -9.49
N GLY A 133 -5.78 2.06 -8.38
CA GLY A 133 -6.58 0.86 -8.21
C GLY A 133 -6.97 0.64 -6.75
N LEU A 134 -8.07 -0.09 -6.53
CA LEU A 134 -8.52 -0.48 -5.20
C LEU A 134 -8.09 -1.91 -4.91
N VAL A 135 -7.50 -2.14 -3.74
CA VAL A 135 -7.09 -3.48 -3.26
C VAL A 135 -8.17 -4.06 -2.37
N PHE A 136 -8.41 -3.43 -1.22
CA PHE A 136 -9.44 -3.83 -0.27
C PHE A 136 -10.43 -2.69 -0.08
N PRO A 137 -11.70 -2.86 -0.49
CA PRO A 137 -12.76 -1.91 -0.18
C PRO A 137 -12.90 -1.66 1.33
N ASN A 138 -12.74 -2.71 2.14
CA ASN A 138 -12.64 -2.61 3.59
C ASN A 138 -11.41 -3.38 4.08
N ALA A 139 -10.40 -2.67 4.57
CA ALA A 139 -9.15 -3.21 5.10
C ALA A 139 -9.25 -3.57 6.60
N SER A 140 -10.46 -3.70 7.16
CA SER A 140 -10.65 -4.09 8.56
C SER A 140 -10.72 -5.60 8.75
N LYS A 141 -10.12 -6.09 9.84
CA LYS A 141 -10.15 -7.51 10.18
C LYS A 141 -11.50 -7.97 10.75
N VAL A 142 -11.71 -9.28 10.75
CA VAL A 142 -12.86 -9.91 11.40
C VAL A 142 -12.97 -9.46 12.86
N GLY A 143 -14.15 -8.94 13.23
CA GLY A 143 -14.41 -8.43 14.59
C GLY A 143 -14.03 -6.97 14.84
N ALA A 144 -13.35 -6.30 13.91
CA ALA A 144 -13.02 -4.87 13.96
C ALA A 144 -13.89 -3.99 13.03
N GLY A 145 -14.88 -4.59 12.37
CA GLY A 145 -15.77 -3.87 11.44
C GLY A 145 -15.62 -4.27 9.98
N GLY A 146 -14.75 -5.25 9.71
CA GLY A 146 -14.67 -5.91 8.42
C GLY A 146 -14.63 -7.43 8.50
N SER A 147 -14.20 -8.03 7.39
CA SER A 147 -14.27 -9.47 7.16
C SER A 147 -12.92 -10.12 6.81
N LEU A 148 -11.84 -9.35 6.75
CA LEU A 148 -10.52 -9.87 6.39
C LEU A 148 -9.94 -10.76 7.49
N LEU A 149 -9.27 -11.83 7.05
CA LEU A 149 -8.46 -12.74 7.84
C LEU A 149 -6.99 -12.56 7.47
N ALA A 150 -6.09 -12.71 8.44
CA ALA A 150 -4.66 -12.78 8.14
C ALA A 150 -4.40 -13.85 7.07
N GLY A 151 -3.65 -13.47 6.03
CA GLY A 151 -3.37 -14.31 4.87
C GLY A 151 -4.34 -14.17 3.69
N ASP A 152 -5.43 -13.42 3.84
CA ASP A 152 -6.33 -13.11 2.74
C ASP A 152 -5.57 -12.36 1.64
N THR A 153 -5.38 -13.04 0.51
CA THR A 153 -4.48 -12.61 -0.56
C THR A 153 -5.24 -12.43 -1.87
N THR A 154 -4.97 -11.31 -2.55
CA THR A 154 -5.50 -10.99 -3.88
C THR A 154 -4.36 -10.66 -4.85
N VAL A 155 -4.55 -10.96 -6.14
CA VAL A 155 -3.66 -10.52 -7.23
C VAL A 155 -4.28 -9.28 -7.89
N LEU A 156 -3.48 -8.23 -8.07
CA LEU A 156 -3.92 -7.00 -8.73
C LEU A 156 -4.36 -7.31 -10.17
N GLY A 157 -5.38 -6.59 -10.65
CA GLY A 157 -6.03 -6.88 -11.94
C GLY A 157 -7.04 -8.03 -11.93
N GLY A 158 -7.33 -8.62 -10.76
CA GLY A 158 -8.33 -9.69 -10.63
C GLY A 158 -7.79 -11.08 -10.98
N GLY A 159 -6.46 -11.24 -10.98
CA GLY A 159 -5.79 -12.52 -11.22
C GLY A 159 -6.09 -13.57 -10.14
N SER A 160 -5.58 -14.77 -10.34
CA SER A 160 -5.74 -15.91 -9.46
C SER A 160 -4.41 -16.39 -8.88
N ILE A 161 -4.50 -17.14 -7.78
CA ILE A 161 -3.34 -17.72 -7.10
C ILE A 161 -3.36 -19.23 -7.32
N ALA A 162 -2.24 -19.76 -7.81
CA ALA A 162 -2.00 -21.19 -7.89
C ALA A 162 -0.91 -21.61 -6.92
N GLN A 163 -1.29 -22.46 -5.96
CA GLN A 163 -0.36 -23.03 -4.99
C GLN A 163 0.75 -23.83 -5.68
N SER A 164 1.99 -23.61 -5.25
CA SER A 164 3.22 -24.24 -5.75
C SER A 164 4.11 -24.63 -4.58
N GLY A 165 3.74 -25.70 -3.87
CA GLY A 165 4.48 -26.18 -2.70
C GLY A 165 4.23 -25.29 -1.48
N THR A 166 5.29 -24.75 -0.88
CA THR A 166 5.20 -23.71 0.17
C THR A 166 5.13 -22.30 -0.41
N ASP A 167 5.07 -22.20 -1.74
CA ASP A 167 5.07 -20.96 -2.48
C ASP A 167 3.81 -20.88 -3.35
N TYR A 168 3.57 -19.77 -4.04
CA TYR A 168 2.47 -19.60 -4.96
C TYR A 168 2.87 -18.79 -6.20
N LEU A 169 2.17 -19.06 -7.30
CA LEU A 169 2.28 -18.37 -8.58
C LEU A 169 1.05 -17.50 -8.80
N MET A 170 1.25 -16.35 -9.43
CA MET A 170 0.18 -15.45 -9.84
C MET A 170 -0.19 -15.73 -11.31
N GLN A 171 -1.48 -15.75 -11.63
CA GLN A 171 -1.96 -16.00 -12.99
C GLN A 171 -3.07 -15.01 -13.35
N ASP A 172 -3.12 -14.61 -14.62
CA ASP A 172 -4.22 -13.80 -15.19
C ASP A 172 -4.48 -12.45 -14.49
N GLY A 173 -3.51 -11.93 -13.75
CA GLY A 173 -3.53 -10.58 -13.17
C GLY A 173 -2.96 -9.53 -14.13
N ASP A 174 -2.97 -8.28 -13.67
CA ASP A 174 -2.30 -7.19 -14.39
C ASP A 174 -0.79 -7.40 -14.33
N VAL A 175 -0.14 -7.24 -15.49
CA VAL A 175 1.32 -7.25 -15.61
C VAL A 175 1.80 -5.82 -15.68
N PHE A 176 2.60 -5.41 -14.70
CA PHE A 176 3.24 -4.11 -14.65
C PHE A 176 4.63 -4.24 -15.29
N GLU A 177 4.96 -3.36 -16.23
CA GLU A 177 6.23 -3.40 -16.96
C GLU A 177 7.41 -3.05 -16.04
N ALA A 178 8.59 -3.62 -16.33
CA ALA A 178 9.83 -3.22 -15.69
C ALA A 178 10.05 -1.69 -15.80
N GLY A 179 10.51 -1.07 -14.72
CA GLY A 179 10.64 0.38 -14.60
C GLY A 179 9.37 1.08 -14.09
N THR A 180 8.27 0.35 -13.90
CA THR A 180 7.08 0.85 -13.21
C THR A 180 7.33 0.92 -11.72
N SER A 181 6.97 2.05 -11.13
CA SER A 181 6.98 2.28 -9.70
C SER A 181 5.61 1.97 -9.10
N MET A 182 5.57 1.22 -8.02
CA MET A 182 4.36 0.92 -7.26
C MET A 182 4.32 1.73 -5.95
N GLY A 183 3.13 2.21 -5.59
CA GLY A 183 2.84 2.84 -4.32
C GLY A 183 1.49 2.39 -3.78
N PHE A 184 1.27 2.61 -2.49
CA PHE A 184 0.04 2.23 -1.81
C PHE A 184 -0.57 3.41 -1.10
N LEU A 185 -1.86 3.31 -0.80
CA LEU A 185 -2.58 4.34 -0.09
C LEU A 185 -3.66 3.77 0.83
N VAL A 186 -3.88 4.44 1.95
CA VAL A 186 -5.01 4.19 2.85
C VAL A 186 -5.96 5.38 2.76
N MET A 187 -7.20 5.12 2.38
CA MET A 187 -8.31 6.07 2.50
C MET A 187 -8.98 5.83 3.86
N ALA A 188 -8.73 6.73 4.80
CA ALA A 188 -9.13 6.57 6.19
C ALA A 188 -10.65 6.63 6.36
N ASN A 189 -11.19 5.64 7.07
CA ASN A 189 -12.62 5.49 7.35
C ASN A 189 -13.54 5.60 6.12
N ALA A 190 -13.05 5.20 4.94
CA ALA A 190 -13.73 5.44 3.67
C ALA A 190 -14.84 4.41 3.39
N TRP A 191 -14.81 3.23 4.02
CA TRP A 191 -15.81 2.20 3.79
C TRP A 191 -17.14 2.50 4.49
N THR A 192 -18.21 2.64 3.70
CA THR A 192 -19.56 2.97 4.20
C THR A 192 -20.44 1.74 4.47
N GLY A 193 -19.95 0.54 4.14
CA GLY A 193 -20.74 -0.70 4.13
C GLY A 193 -21.28 -1.10 2.76
N SER A 194 -21.22 -0.23 1.76
CA SER A 194 -21.63 -0.54 0.38
C SER A 194 -20.86 0.22 -0.71
N GLU A 195 -20.09 1.22 -0.33
CA GLU A 195 -19.31 2.12 -1.20
C GLU A 195 -18.05 2.56 -0.43
N VAL A 196 -17.04 2.99 -1.16
CA VAL A 196 -15.80 3.62 -0.67
C VAL A 196 -15.83 5.10 -1.01
N GLN A 197 -15.82 5.97 0.01
CA GLN A 197 -15.74 7.43 -0.17
C GLN A 197 -14.47 7.81 -0.93
N GLY A 198 -14.53 8.82 -1.80
CA GLY A 198 -13.43 9.22 -2.68
C GLY A 198 -13.21 8.31 -3.91
N TRP A 199 -13.61 7.04 -3.86
CA TRP A 199 -13.48 6.08 -4.96
C TRP A 199 -14.76 5.96 -5.81
N ASP A 200 -15.86 5.52 -5.18
CA ASP A 200 -17.17 5.37 -5.83
C ASP A 200 -18.34 5.99 -5.04
N GLY A 201 -18.09 6.41 -3.80
CA GLY A 201 -19.07 7.07 -2.93
C GLY A 201 -19.28 8.57 -3.22
N ALA A 202 -20.47 9.08 -2.86
CA ALA A 202 -20.88 10.47 -3.12
C ALA A 202 -20.59 11.46 -1.96
N ALA A 203 -20.02 11.00 -0.85
CA ALA A 203 -19.93 11.74 0.41
C ALA A 203 -18.70 12.68 0.56
N GLY A 204 -17.90 12.85 -0.51
CA GLY A 204 -16.68 13.65 -0.52
C GLY A 204 -15.40 12.81 -0.49
N ASP A 205 -14.25 13.48 -0.47
CA ASP A 205 -12.93 12.83 -0.43
C ASP A 205 -12.50 12.60 1.03
N PRO A 206 -12.24 11.33 1.43
CA PRO A 206 -11.76 11.02 2.77
C PRO A 206 -10.31 11.49 2.95
N ALA A 207 -9.87 11.52 4.21
CA ALA A 207 -8.45 11.62 4.50
C ALA A 207 -7.70 10.46 3.83
N THR A 208 -6.72 10.75 2.99
CA THR A 208 -5.96 9.74 2.25
C THR A 208 -4.48 9.92 2.54
N TYR A 209 -3.79 8.81 2.81
CA TYR A 209 -2.37 8.76 3.12
C TYR A 209 -1.68 7.79 2.18
N TYR A 210 -0.56 8.21 1.61
CA TYR A 210 0.16 7.55 0.54
C TYR A 210 1.53 7.08 1.05
N SER A 211 2.06 6.04 0.40
CA SER A 211 3.45 5.61 0.62
C SER A 211 4.49 6.59 0.07
N LEU A 212 4.08 7.57 -0.76
CA LEU A 212 4.96 8.66 -1.18
C LEU A 212 4.77 9.87 -0.27
N ASP A 213 5.82 10.16 0.49
CA ASP A 213 5.81 11.18 1.55
C ASP A 213 5.29 12.55 1.05
N PHE A 214 5.66 12.99 -0.17
CA PHE A 214 5.28 14.32 -0.66
C PHE A 214 3.79 14.46 -1.05
N LEU A 215 3.04 13.36 -1.16
CA LEU A 215 1.60 13.36 -1.46
C LEU A 215 0.72 13.53 -0.20
N ASN A 216 1.34 13.50 0.99
CA ASN A 216 0.64 13.49 2.27
C ASN A 216 0.34 14.90 2.81
N PRO A 217 -0.75 15.08 3.58
CA PRO A 217 -1.31 16.39 3.96
C PRO A 217 -0.44 17.22 4.92
N GLU A 218 0.63 16.66 5.47
CA GLU A 218 1.60 17.34 6.34
C GLU A 218 2.52 18.28 5.55
N ASN A 219 2.50 18.18 4.23
CA ASN A 219 3.33 18.98 3.34
C ASN A 219 2.81 20.41 3.15
N LEU A 220 3.74 21.30 2.81
CA LEU A 220 3.41 22.61 2.26
C LEU A 220 3.02 22.46 0.79
N SER A 221 2.26 23.41 0.26
CA SER A 221 1.89 23.40 -1.17
C SER A 221 3.09 23.43 -2.12
N THR A 222 4.26 23.89 -1.68
CA THR A 222 5.50 23.89 -2.46
C THR A 222 6.34 22.61 -2.34
N ALA A 223 5.90 21.61 -1.58
CA ALA A 223 6.64 20.37 -1.41
C ALA A 223 6.68 19.59 -2.72
N THR A 224 7.84 19.04 -3.06
CA THR A 224 8.07 18.17 -4.21
C THR A 224 8.49 16.79 -3.70
N LEU A 225 8.65 15.82 -4.61
CA LEU A 225 9.16 14.49 -4.29
C LEU A 225 10.44 14.53 -3.43
N ASP A 226 11.32 15.50 -3.65
CA ASP A 226 12.61 15.62 -2.96
C ASP A 226 12.58 16.50 -1.69
N THR A 227 11.45 17.15 -1.41
CA THR A 227 11.36 18.14 -0.31
C THR A 227 10.18 17.87 0.61
N ALA A 228 9.77 16.61 0.73
CA ALA A 228 8.70 16.19 1.62
C ALA A 228 9.03 16.51 3.09
N SER A 229 7.99 16.76 3.88
CA SER A 229 8.10 16.96 5.33
C SER A 229 8.47 15.65 6.03
N SER A 230 9.29 15.71 7.09
CA SER A 230 9.63 14.52 7.86
C SER A 230 8.42 13.86 8.55
N ASN A 231 7.36 14.62 8.78
CA ASN A 231 6.13 14.12 9.40
C ASN A 231 5.16 13.53 8.38
N SER A 232 5.42 13.67 7.07
CA SER A 232 4.50 13.24 6.03
C SER A 232 4.70 11.78 5.63
N ARG A 233 5.47 11.02 6.40
CA ARG A 233 5.63 9.58 6.20
C ARG A 233 4.55 8.82 6.94
N HIS A 234 3.78 8.03 6.20
CA HIS A 234 2.69 7.18 6.71
C HIS A 234 2.94 5.70 6.50
N THR A 235 4.14 5.29 6.08
CA THR A 235 4.47 3.89 5.87
C THR A 235 5.72 3.45 6.62
N ALA A 236 5.62 2.29 7.25
CA ALA A 236 6.74 1.50 7.73
C ALA A 236 6.91 0.29 6.80
N MET A 237 8.13 0.05 6.31
CA MET A 237 8.42 -1.03 5.36
C MET A 237 9.61 -1.87 5.82
N MET A 238 9.50 -3.18 5.64
CA MET A 238 10.60 -4.13 5.87
C MET A 238 10.46 -5.34 4.97
N PHE A 239 11.57 -5.96 4.61
CA PHE A 239 11.52 -7.32 4.08
C PHE A 239 11.12 -8.31 5.18
N ALA A 240 10.24 -9.26 4.84
CA ALA A 240 9.79 -10.30 5.75
C ALA A 240 10.93 -11.26 6.18
N ASP A 241 11.93 -11.44 5.31
CA ASP A 241 13.11 -12.24 5.58
C ASP A 241 14.34 -11.79 4.76
N THR A 242 15.46 -12.50 4.94
CA THR A 242 16.72 -12.24 4.23
C THR A 242 16.69 -12.65 2.75
N GLY A 243 15.69 -13.43 2.33
CA GLY A 243 15.43 -13.76 0.93
C GLY A 243 14.82 -12.61 0.14
N LYS A 244 14.28 -11.58 0.83
CA LYS A 244 13.75 -10.34 0.24
C LYS A 244 12.64 -10.54 -0.80
N ASN A 245 11.89 -11.62 -0.69
CA ASN A 245 10.82 -11.95 -1.65
C ASN A 245 9.49 -11.24 -1.34
N GLU A 246 9.34 -10.80 -0.10
CA GLU A 246 8.10 -10.26 0.45
C GLU A 246 8.41 -9.00 1.25
N ILE A 247 7.66 -7.94 0.99
CA ILE A 247 7.76 -6.67 1.71
C ILE A 247 6.54 -6.55 2.60
N ILE A 248 6.75 -6.46 3.91
CA ILE A 248 5.72 -6.07 4.85
C ILE A 248 5.62 -4.56 4.83
N MET A 249 4.40 -4.05 4.69
CA MET A 249 4.08 -2.63 4.73
C MET A 249 2.99 -2.40 5.78
N GLY A 250 3.26 -1.47 6.70
CA GLY A 250 2.32 -0.96 7.69
C GLY A 250 2.01 0.51 7.41
N PHE A 251 0.76 0.93 7.64
CA PHE A 251 0.29 2.31 7.49
C PHE A 251 -0.16 2.93 8.80
N GLU A 252 0.01 4.25 8.89
CA GLU A 252 -0.62 5.15 9.86
C GLU A 252 -1.79 5.89 9.18
N ASP A 253 -3.00 5.82 9.74
CA ASP A 253 -4.25 6.35 9.16
C ASP A 253 -4.65 7.74 9.70
N LEU A 254 -3.88 8.32 10.61
CA LEU A 254 -4.10 9.66 11.15
C LEU A 254 -3.06 10.67 10.68
N ASP A 255 -3.49 11.93 10.57
CA ASP A 255 -2.58 13.04 10.30
C ASP A 255 -1.56 13.15 11.43
N ARG A 256 -0.29 12.99 11.09
CA ARG A 256 0.79 12.83 12.07
C ARG A 256 1.13 14.11 12.82
N ARG A 257 0.48 15.23 12.48
CA ARG A 257 0.56 16.47 13.26
C ARG A 257 -0.44 16.48 14.42
N TYR A 258 -1.48 15.63 14.39
CA TYR A 258 -2.65 15.76 15.25
C TYR A 258 -3.19 14.40 15.76
N GLY A 259 -2.56 13.85 16.79
CA GLY A 259 -3.16 12.76 17.58
C GLY A 259 -2.97 11.35 17.01
N SER A 260 -2.10 11.20 16.00
CA SER A 260 -1.45 9.94 15.64
C SER A 260 -0.73 9.33 16.84
N ASP A 261 -0.83 8.01 17.02
CA ASP A 261 0.00 7.25 17.95
C ASP A 261 1.28 6.69 17.29
N ASP A 262 1.44 6.91 15.98
CA ASP A 262 2.66 6.67 15.20
C ASP A 262 3.10 5.20 15.26
N ASP A 263 2.16 4.25 15.37
CA ASP A 263 2.47 2.82 15.45
C ASP A 263 2.50 2.10 14.09
N PHE A 264 1.91 2.72 13.06
CA PHE A 264 1.91 2.28 11.66
C PHE A 264 1.30 0.88 11.47
N ASN A 265 0.35 0.49 12.33
CA ASN A 265 -0.32 -0.81 12.24
C ASN A 265 -1.80 -0.72 11.81
N ASP A 266 -2.31 0.46 11.45
CA ASP A 266 -3.71 0.70 11.06
C ASP A 266 -4.12 -0.06 9.80
N ALA A 267 -3.15 -0.41 8.95
CA ALA A 267 -3.30 -1.41 7.91
C ALA A 267 -1.95 -2.06 7.64
N VAL A 268 -1.86 -3.38 7.84
CA VAL A 268 -0.64 -4.15 7.64
C VAL A 268 -0.85 -5.23 6.60
N PHE A 269 0.02 -5.26 5.58
CA PHE A 269 -0.07 -6.21 4.48
C PHE A 269 1.30 -6.56 3.90
N ILE A 270 1.35 -7.66 3.16
CA ILE A 270 2.51 -8.09 2.38
C ILE A 270 2.31 -7.68 0.93
N VAL A 271 3.36 -7.11 0.34
CA VAL A 271 3.49 -6.90 -1.11
C VAL A 271 4.47 -7.93 -1.64
N ARG A 272 4.05 -8.67 -2.66
CA ARG A 272 4.90 -9.62 -3.38
C ARG A 272 4.77 -9.43 -4.88
N SER A 273 5.87 -9.64 -5.60
CA SER A 273 5.91 -9.70 -7.06
C SER A 273 6.03 -11.13 -7.58
N ASP A 274 5.63 -11.35 -8.83
CA ASP A 274 5.94 -12.57 -9.59
C ASP A 274 6.56 -12.14 -10.94
N PRO A 275 7.89 -12.28 -11.13
CA PRO A 275 8.83 -12.99 -10.24
C PRO A 275 9.16 -12.20 -8.95
N ALA A 276 9.32 -12.90 -7.82
CA ALA A 276 9.56 -12.28 -6.50
C ALA A 276 10.85 -11.44 -6.41
N THR A 277 11.78 -11.65 -7.34
CA THR A 277 13.02 -10.88 -7.44
C THR A 277 12.79 -9.43 -7.89
N ALA A 278 11.60 -9.08 -8.41
CA ALA A 278 11.38 -7.77 -9.00
C ALA A 278 11.50 -6.59 -8.02
N LEU A 279 11.27 -6.84 -6.73
CA LEU A 279 11.30 -5.84 -5.65
C LEU A 279 12.52 -5.96 -4.71
N GLN A 280 13.45 -6.89 -4.97
CA GLN A 280 14.57 -7.18 -4.06
C GLN A 280 15.57 -6.01 -3.88
N ASP A 281 15.62 -5.10 -4.86
CA ASP A 281 16.50 -3.93 -4.86
C ASP A 281 15.92 -2.73 -4.10
N THR A 282 14.72 -2.86 -3.53
CA THR A 282 14.11 -1.83 -2.68
C THR A 282 15.03 -1.51 -1.49
N ASN A 283 15.35 -0.23 -1.29
CA ASN A 283 16.27 0.23 -0.26
C ASN A 283 15.56 0.43 1.09
N ILE A 284 15.15 -0.68 1.70
CA ILE A 284 14.48 -0.76 3.00
C ILE A 284 15.18 -1.77 3.92
N GLU A 285 14.87 -1.70 5.21
CA GLU A 285 15.41 -2.62 6.20
C GLU A 285 14.96 -4.07 5.97
N ILE A 286 15.77 -4.98 6.49
CA ILE A 286 15.37 -6.37 6.68
C ILE A 286 15.05 -6.53 8.16
N TYR A 287 13.79 -6.82 8.47
CA TYR A 287 13.44 -7.19 9.83
C TYR A 287 13.46 -8.70 9.95
N SER A 288 14.54 -9.24 10.52
CA SER A 288 14.56 -10.62 10.97
C SER A 288 14.21 -10.64 12.45
N ALA A 289 12.98 -11.07 12.80
CA ALA A 289 12.67 -11.36 14.18
C ALA A 289 13.71 -12.33 14.76
N PRO A 290 14.04 -12.23 16.06
CA PRO A 290 14.92 -13.20 16.70
C PRO A 290 14.39 -14.61 16.42
N ALA A 291 15.27 -15.53 16.01
CA ALA A 291 14.91 -16.94 15.90
C ALA A 291 14.16 -17.37 17.17
N PRO A 292 13.09 -18.19 17.07
CA PRO A 292 12.30 -18.56 18.24
C PRO A 292 13.25 -19.07 19.32
N THR A 293 13.17 -18.42 20.49
CA THR A 293 14.08 -18.70 21.60
C THR A 293 13.90 -20.17 21.99
N ILE A 294 14.77 -21.05 21.50
CA ILE A 294 14.89 -22.41 22.04
C ILE A 294 15.33 -22.19 23.47
N GLY A 295 14.42 -22.48 24.40
CA GLY A 295 14.57 -22.09 25.80
C GLY A 295 15.95 -22.42 26.34
N THR A 296 16.62 -21.42 26.90
CA THR A 296 17.26 -21.42 28.24
C THR A 296 18.26 -20.26 28.35
N GLY A 297 17.95 -19.31 29.24
CA GLY A 297 18.97 -18.49 29.92
C GLY A 297 19.46 -17.22 29.22
N LEU A 298 19.14 -16.08 29.83
CA LEU A 298 19.90 -14.82 29.87
C LEU A 298 21.20 -14.77 29.03
N ALA A 299 21.15 -14.14 27.84
CA ALA A 299 22.15 -13.19 27.31
C ALA A 299 21.97 -12.94 25.80
N GLY A 300 21.89 -11.66 25.40
CA GLY A 300 22.43 -11.18 24.13
C GLY A 300 21.44 -10.81 23.03
N PHE A 301 20.81 -9.65 23.15
CA PHE A 301 20.31 -8.90 21.98
C PHE A 301 21.51 -8.48 21.12
N LEU A 302 21.55 -8.92 19.86
CA LEU A 302 22.46 -8.41 18.84
C LEU A 302 21.66 -8.26 17.55
N ALA A 303 21.07 -7.08 17.37
CA ALA A 303 20.64 -6.61 16.06
C ALA A 303 21.91 -6.35 15.22
N VAL A 304 22.08 -7.10 14.13
CA VAL A 304 23.18 -6.88 13.19
C VAL A 304 22.76 -5.79 12.21
N ILE A 305 23.22 -4.55 12.47
CA ILE A 305 23.17 -3.47 11.48
C ILE A 305 24.33 -3.70 10.50
N ALA A 306 24.03 -4.14 9.29
CA ALA A 306 25.01 -4.26 8.21
C ALA A 306 25.14 -2.93 7.45
N THR A 307 25.90 -1.97 7.98
CA THR A 307 26.23 -0.74 7.23
C THR A 307 27.34 -1.01 6.22
N GLY A 308 27.02 -0.93 4.92
CA GLY A 308 27.98 -1.06 3.83
C GLY A 308 28.91 0.14 3.70
N ILE A 309 30.19 -0.03 4.05
CA ILE A 309 31.26 0.96 3.80
C ILE A 309 31.96 0.63 2.49
N PHE A 310 31.70 1.39 1.42
CA PHE A 310 32.55 1.41 0.22
C PHE A 310 33.80 2.27 0.47
N GLY A 311 34.90 1.62 0.82
CA GLY A 311 36.23 2.23 0.88
C GLY A 311 36.86 2.42 -0.50
N ARG A 312 37.00 3.67 -0.95
CA ARG A 312 37.88 4.07 -2.05
C ARG A 312 39.35 3.81 -1.69
N LEU A 313 39.97 2.79 -2.30
CA LEU A 313 41.43 2.62 -2.27
C LEU A 313 42.07 3.40 -3.42
N ARG A 314 42.74 4.51 -3.09
CA ARG A 314 43.62 5.26 -3.99
C ARG A 314 45.03 4.70 -3.87
N ARG A 315 45.51 3.99 -4.89
CA ARG A 315 46.90 3.50 -5.00
C ARG A 315 47.87 4.69 -5.07
N GLN A 316 48.80 4.75 -4.13
CA GLN A 316 50.09 5.42 -4.31
C GLN A 316 51.07 4.40 -4.89
N ASN A 317 51.71 4.72 -6.01
CA ASN A 317 52.95 4.07 -6.42
C ASN A 317 54.05 5.13 -6.46
N THR A 318 55.01 5.00 -5.56
CA THR A 318 56.34 5.58 -5.63
C THR A 318 57.22 4.71 -6.51
N ALA A 319 57.74 5.29 -7.59
CA ALA A 319 59.11 5.17 -8.07
C ALA A 319 59.40 6.40 -8.94
#